data_AF-A0A1Y0NDG8-F1
#
_entry.id   AF-A0A1Y0NDG8-F1
#
_cell.length_a   1.000
_cell.length_b   1.000
_cell.length_c   1.000
_cell.angle_alpha   90.00
_cell.angle_beta   90.00
_cell.angle_gamma   90.00
#
_symmetry.space_group_name_H-M   'P 1'
#
loop_
_entity.id
_entity.type
_entity.pdbx_description
1 polymer ?
#
loop_
_entity_poly.entity_id
_entity_poly.type
_entity_poly.pdbx_seq_one_letter_code
_entity_poly.pdbx_strand_id
1 'polypeptide(L)'
;MALDSARVLTKHRAFSEVAGAGIVRGLALELLRGAHDAAQLEQAWGALDDVERLLPDVALEAAERLLLLQGDVATARLWVLPLWQGQNPQASALGYEQRVRLVRLLERSFMSEESQPDGVWLSRIEAAQMAQPGDPLLQYLAGVLCVRLSLWGKAQALLRQAIPMLKDADMKRRAWLAMAELAEHRLDTKGAADAYKAAAKA
;
A
#
# COMPACT_ATOMS: atom_id res chain seq x y z
N MET A 1 22.55 -18.50 -2.43
CA MET A 1 23.80 -18.64 -1.64
C MET A 1 23.64 -18.07 -0.24
N ALA A 2 23.66 -16.74 -0.01
CA ALA A 2 23.55 -16.18 1.35
C ALA A 2 22.18 -16.43 2.02
N LEU A 3 21.07 -16.22 1.29
CA LEU A 3 19.72 -16.48 1.79
C LEU A 3 19.52 -17.96 2.14
N ASP A 4 19.97 -18.87 1.27
CA ASP A 4 19.87 -20.32 1.51
C ASP A 4 20.68 -20.77 2.72
N SER A 5 21.90 -20.23 2.89
CA SER A 5 22.71 -20.49 4.08
C SER A 5 22.02 -20.00 5.36
N ALA A 6 21.41 -18.81 5.34
CA ALA A 6 20.69 -18.27 6.50
C ALA A 6 19.44 -19.10 6.85
N ARG A 7 18.68 -19.57 5.84
CA ARG A 7 17.55 -20.49 6.03
C ARG A 7 18.00 -21.78 6.71
N VAL A 8 19.11 -22.37 6.26
CA VAL A 8 19.67 -23.60 6.84
C VAL A 8 20.09 -23.39 8.29
N LEU A 9 20.81 -22.29 8.59
CA LEU A 9 21.25 -21.96 9.95
C LEU A 9 20.07 -21.72 10.91
N THR A 10 19.01 -21.09 10.43
CA THR A 10 17.78 -20.86 11.23
C THR A 10 17.07 -22.17 11.51
N LYS A 11 16.94 -23.08 10.52
CA LYS A 11 16.35 -24.42 10.69
C LYS A 11 17.12 -25.27 11.70
N HIS A 12 18.44 -25.13 11.76
CA HIS A 12 19.29 -25.85 12.72
C HIS A 12 19.38 -25.20 14.11
N ARG A 13 18.55 -24.18 14.41
CA ARG A 13 18.57 -23.43 15.69
C ARG A 13 19.94 -22.86 16.05
N ALA A 14 20.77 -22.53 15.06
CA ALA A 14 22.05 -21.85 15.29
C ALA A 14 21.85 -20.40 15.80
N PHE A 15 20.64 -19.86 15.62
CA PHE A 15 20.17 -18.58 16.15
C PHE A 15 18.86 -18.77 16.92
N SER A 16 18.50 -17.82 17.79
CA SER A 16 17.14 -17.75 18.31
C SER A 16 16.14 -17.55 17.16
N GLU A 17 14.92 -18.05 17.32
CA GLU A 17 13.88 -17.98 16.27
C GLU A 17 13.63 -16.54 15.81
N VAL A 18 13.65 -15.59 16.75
CA VAL A 18 13.52 -14.15 16.49
C VAL A 18 14.71 -13.58 15.71
N ALA A 19 15.94 -13.95 16.08
CA ALA A 19 17.14 -13.48 15.39
C ALA A 19 17.24 -14.07 13.96
N GLY A 20 16.90 -15.35 13.80
CA GLY A 20 16.85 -16.01 12.49
C GLY A 20 15.82 -15.37 11.57
N ALA A 21 14.60 -15.11 12.06
CA ALA A 21 13.57 -14.41 11.29
C ALA A 21 14.00 -13.00 10.87
N GLY A 22 14.72 -12.27 11.73
CA GLY A 22 15.28 -10.96 11.42
C GLY A 22 16.32 -11.00 10.30
N ILE A 23 17.22 -11.99 10.33
CA ILE A 23 18.26 -12.18 9.30
C ILE A 23 17.62 -12.57 7.96
N VAL A 24 16.69 -13.54 7.95
CA VAL A 24 16.00 -13.97 6.74
C VAL A 24 15.25 -12.81 6.10
N ARG A 25 14.52 -12.01 6.90
CA ARG A 25 13.85 -10.80 6.41
C ARG A 25 14.85 -9.81 5.79
N GLY A 26 15.98 -9.56 6.46
CA GLY A 26 17.03 -8.67 5.95
C GLY A 26 17.58 -9.11 4.59
N LEU A 27 17.93 -10.39 4.46
CA LEU A 27 18.46 -10.96 3.22
C LEU A 27 17.43 -11.01 2.09
N ALA A 28 16.15 -11.27 2.40
CA ALA A 28 15.08 -11.20 1.42
C ALA A 28 14.91 -9.77 0.87
N LEU A 29 14.96 -8.76 1.76
CA LEU A 29 14.91 -7.35 1.34
C LEU A 29 16.12 -6.96 0.49
N GLU A 30 17.33 -7.41 0.85
CA GLU A 30 18.53 -7.18 0.05
C GLU A 30 18.43 -7.80 -1.35
N LEU A 31 17.94 -9.04 -1.45
CA LEU A 31 17.71 -9.72 -2.72
C LEU A 31 16.76 -8.92 -3.62
N LEU A 32 15.63 -8.46 -3.08
CA LEU A 32 14.65 -7.66 -3.82
C LEU A 32 15.24 -6.31 -4.26
N ARG A 33 15.96 -5.62 -3.37
CA ARG A 33 16.60 -4.33 -3.67
C ARG A 33 17.72 -4.42 -4.70
N GLY A 34 18.32 -5.61 -4.86
CA GLY A 34 19.33 -5.88 -5.87
C GLY A 34 18.79 -6.02 -7.30
N ALA A 35 17.47 -6.11 -7.51
CA ALA A 35 16.88 -6.20 -8.84
C ALA A 35 16.81 -4.83 -9.52
N HIS A 36 17.30 -4.71 -10.76
CA HIS A 36 17.37 -3.44 -11.49
C HIS A 36 16.28 -3.25 -12.55
N ASP A 37 15.52 -4.30 -12.84
CA ASP A 37 14.38 -4.31 -13.75
C ASP A 37 13.27 -5.24 -13.22
N ALA A 38 12.08 -5.17 -13.80
CA ALA A 38 10.92 -5.94 -13.36
C ALA A 38 11.15 -7.47 -13.45
N ALA A 39 11.86 -7.94 -14.49
CA ALA A 39 12.12 -9.36 -14.68
C ALA A 39 13.05 -9.92 -13.59
N GLN A 40 14.12 -9.18 -13.25
CA GLN A 40 15.00 -9.52 -12.15
C GLN A 40 14.26 -9.54 -10.81
N LEU A 41 13.31 -8.62 -10.62
CA LEU A 41 12.53 -8.54 -9.40
C LEU A 41 11.55 -9.70 -9.26
N GLU A 42 10.88 -10.10 -10.34
CA GLU A 42 10.01 -11.28 -10.38
C GLU A 42 10.80 -12.57 -10.13
N GLN A 43 12.01 -12.68 -10.68
CA GLN A 43 12.91 -13.80 -10.38
C GLN A 43 13.32 -13.82 -8.90
N ALA A 44 13.69 -12.67 -8.34
CA ALA A 44 14.03 -12.52 -6.92
C ALA A 44 12.83 -12.92 -6.02
N TRP A 45 11.63 -12.45 -6.34
CA TRP A 45 10.39 -12.83 -5.65
C TRP A 45 10.09 -14.33 -5.76
N GLY A 46 10.33 -14.91 -6.94
CA GLY A 46 10.20 -16.35 -7.22
C GLY A 46 11.14 -17.21 -6.37
N ALA A 47 12.30 -16.69 -5.97
CA ALA A 47 13.26 -17.39 -5.11
C ALA A 47 12.92 -17.37 -3.60
N LEU A 48 11.99 -16.50 -3.19
CA LEU A 48 11.48 -16.45 -1.81
C LEU A 48 10.53 -17.62 -1.55
N ASP A 49 10.50 -18.14 -0.32
CA ASP A 49 9.50 -19.11 0.08
C ASP A 49 8.17 -18.45 0.50
N ASP A 50 7.12 -19.23 0.66
CA ASP A 50 5.79 -18.68 0.94
C ASP A 50 5.72 -17.93 2.29
N VAL A 51 6.53 -18.33 3.28
CA VAL A 51 6.56 -17.66 4.59
C VAL A 51 7.23 -16.29 4.47
N GLU A 52 8.33 -16.21 3.73
CA GLU A 52 9.05 -14.98 3.43
C GLU A 52 8.19 -14.00 2.62
N ARG A 53 7.46 -14.50 1.62
CA ARG A 53 6.53 -13.68 0.82
C ARG A 53 5.37 -13.13 1.65
N LEU A 54 5.02 -13.76 2.76
CA LEU A 54 4.00 -13.28 3.69
C LEU A 54 4.54 -12.28 4.72
N LEU A 55 5.86 -12.04 4.80
CA LEU A 55 6.43 -11.02 5.67
C LEU A 55 6.02 -9.62 5.15
N PRO A 56 5.39 -8.77 5.98
CA PRO A 56 4.86 -7.47 5.51
C PRO A 56 5.89 -6.59 4.83
N ASP A 57 7.08 -6.44 5.42
CA ASP A 57 8.11 -5.57 4.86
C ASP A 57 8.63 -6.09 3.51
N VAL A 58 8.67 -7.42 3.32
CA VAL A 58 9.15 -8.08 2.09
C VAL A 58 8.15 -7.91 0.97
N ALA A 59 6.87 -8.22 1.22
CA ALA A 59 5.80 -8.04 0.22
C ALA A 59 5.61 -6.57 -0.17
N LEU A 60 5.65 -5.65 0.80
CA LEU A 60 5.55 -4.22 0.52
C LEU A 60 6.75 -3.73 -0.29
N GLU A 61 7.98 -4.10 0.07
CA GLU A 61 9.18 -3.72 -0.69
C GLU A 61 9.13 -4.25 -2.13
N ALA A 62 8.78 -5.53 -2.31
CA ALA A 62 8.69 -6.14 -3.64
C ALA A 62 7.67 -5.41 -4.51
N ALA A 63 6.45 -5.18 -4.01
CA ALA A 63 5.40 -4.53 -4.77
C ALA A 63 5.70 -3.05 -5.03
N GLU A 64 6.25 -2.31 -4.06
CA GLU A 64 6.65 -0.91 -4.24
C GLU A 64 7.75 -0.77 -5.30
N ARG A 65 8.72 -1.69 -5.29
CA ARG A 65 9.81 -1.73 -6.25
C ARG A 65 9.32 -2.12 -7.64
N LEU A 66 8.37 -3.04 -7.75
CA LEU A 66 7.77 -3.41 -9.04
C LEU A 66 7.09 -2.20 -9.69
N LEU A 67 6.33 -1.42 -8.92
CA LEU A 67 5.75 -0.16 -9.41
C LEU A 67 6.81 0.87 -9.80
N LEU A 68 7.93 0.97 -9.06
CA LEU A 68 9.04 1.88 -9.38
C LEU A 68 9.73 1.49 -10.69
N LEU A 69 9.88 0.19 -10.93
CA LEU A 69 10.49 -0.37 -12.14
C LEU A 69 9.51 -0.48 -13.31
N GLN A 70 8.31 0.12 -13.19
CA GLN A 70 7.26 0.11 -14.21
C GLN A 70 6.84 -1.31 -14.64
N GLY A 71 6.91 -2.27 -13.72
CA GLY A 71 6.40 -3.61 -13.92
C GLY A 71 4.88 -3.68 -13.83
N ASP A 72 4.32 -4.88 -13.96
CA ASP A 72 2.88 -5.09 -13.95
C ASP A 72 2.23 -4.71 -12.61
N VAL A 73 1.32 -3.75 -12.66
CA VAL A 73 0.57 -3.25 -11.50
C VAL A 73 -0.37 -4.30 -10.92
N ALA A 74 -0.88 -5.22 -11.74
CA ALA A 74 -1.75 -6.30 -11.25
C ALA A 74 -0.95 -7.30 -10.40
N THR A 75 0.26 -7.63 -10.84
CA THR A 75 1.23 -8.43 -10.08
C THR A 75 1.61 -7.75 -8.75
N ALA A 76 1.87 -6.44 -8.75
CA ALA A 76 2.15 -5.71 -7.50
C ALA A 76 0.98 -5.82 -6.50
N ARG A 77 -0.26 -5.66 -6.97
CA ARG A 77 -1.46 -5.84 -6.15
C ARG A 77 -1.60 -7.28 -5.64
N LEU A 78 -1.28 -8.27 -6.47
CA LEU A 78 -1.34 -9.69 -6.10
C LEU A 78 -0.38 -10.00 -4.94
N TRP A 79 0.84 -9.47 -4.96
CA TRP A 79 1.83 -9.72 -3.90
C TRP A 79 1.43 -9.17 -2.54
N VAL A 80 0.68 -8.06 -2.49
CA VAL A 80 0.20 -7.47 -1.23
C VAL A 80 -1.20 -7.93 -0.83
N LEU A 81 -1.91 -8.68 -1.68
CA LEU A 81 -3.26 -9.16 -1.40
C LEU A 81 -3.34 -9.98 -0.08
N PRO A 82 -2.40 -10.88 0.25
CA PRO A 82 -2.42 -11.59 1.52
C PRO A 82 -2.35 -10.65 2.72
N LEU A 83 -1.59 -9.55 2.63
CA LEU A 83 -1.50 -8.54 3.69
C LEU A 83 -2.84 -7.81 3.87
N TRP A 84 -3.48 -7.43 2.76
CA TRP A 84 -4.80 -6.80 2.78
C TRP A 84 -5.86 -7.70 3.43
N GLN A 85 -5.80 -9.00 3.14
CA GLN A 85 -6.76 -9.98 3.65
C GLN A 85 -6.42 -10.48 5.07
N GLY A 86 -5.31 -10.03 5.66
CA GLY A 86 -4.85 -10.51 6.96
C GLY A 86 -4.40 -11.98 6.96
N GLN A 87 -3.99 -12.51 5.80
CA GLN A 87 -3.64 -13.93 5.60
C GLN A 87 -2.20 -14.26 6.01
N ASN A 88 -1.75 -13.77 7.17
CA ASN A 88 -0.53 -14.26 7.79
C ASN A 88 -0.80 -14.57 9.27
N PRO A 89 -1.09 -15.84 9.63
CA PRO A 89 -1.36 -16.26 10.99
C PRO A 89 -0.17 -16.05 11.96
N GLN A 90 1.04 -15.94 11.42
CA GLN A 90 2.28 -15.80 12.20
C GLN A 90 2.78 -14.36 12.28
N ALA A 91 2.29 -13.46 11.43
CA ALA A 91 2.57 -12.04 11.56
C ALA A 91 1.60 -11.41 12.56
N SER A 92 2.14 -10.56 13.43
CA SER A 92 1.34 -9.56 14.13
C SER A 92 0.55 -8.73 13.12
N ALA A 93 -0.61 -8.21 13.51
CA ALA A 93 -1.34 -7.22 12.71
C ALA A 93 -0.40 -6.11 12.20
N LEU A 94 -0.65 -5.63 10.98
CA LEU A 94 0.18 -4.59 10.34
C LEU A 94 0.30 -3.36 11.25
N GLY A 95 1.54 -2.95 11.51
CA GLY A 95 1.81 -1.68 12.19
C GLY A 95 1.32 -0.48 11.37
N TYR A 96 1.11 0.66 12.01
CA TYR A 96 0.56 1.86 11.33
C TYR A 96 1.36 2.24 10.08
N GLU A 97 2.69 2.25 10.16
CA GLU A 97 3.58 2.55 9.02
C GLU A 97 3.40 1.57 7.84
N GLN A 98 3.28 0.27 8.14
CA GLN A 98 3.03 -0.75 7.10
C GLN A 98 1.64 -0.58 6.46
N ARG A 99 0.64 -0.18 7.25
CA ARG A 99 -0.69 0.13 6.73
C ARG A 99 -0.67 1.37 5.83
N VAL A 100 0.07 2.41 6.20
CA VAL A 100 0.28 3.60 5.35
C VAL A 100 0.96 3.21 4.04
N ARG A 101 2.05 2.43 4.09
CA ARG A 101 2.74 1.90 2.90
C ARG A 101 1.81 1.11 2.00
N LEU A 102 1.04 0.17 2.56
CA LEU A 102 0.07 -0.63 1.82
C LEU A 102 -0.96 0.25 1.10
N VAL A 103 -1.55 1.23 1.79
CA VAL A 103 -2.55 2.11 1.19
C VAL A 103 -1.95 3.00 0.11
N ARG A 104 -0.76 3.58 0.32
CA ARG A 104 -0.06 4.37 -0.71
C ARG A 104 0.29 3.53 -1.93
N LEU A 105 0.73 2.29 -1.74
CA LEU A 105 1.00 1.36 -2.82
C LEU A 105 -0.27 1.06 -3.62
N LEU A 106 -1.37 0.74 -2.94
CA LEU A 106 -2.65 0.48 -3.60
C LEU A 106 -3.14 1.71 -4.37
N GLU A 107 -3.15 2.90 -3.75
CA GLU A 107 -3.44 4.18 -4.42
C GLU A 107 -2.64 4.30 -5.72
N ARG A 108 -1.31 4.23 -5.65
CA ARG A 108 -0.41 4.33 -6.82
C ARG A 108 -0.73 3.30 -7.89
N SER A 109 -0.96 2.04 -7.49
CA SER A 109 -1.26 0.95 -8.42
C SER A 109 -2.56 1.17 -9.19
N PHE A 110 -3.49 1.91 -8.59
CA PHE A 110 -4.70 2.31 -9.27
C PHE A 110 -4.41 3.53 -10.14
N MET A 111 -3.79 4.61 -9.65
CA MET A 111 -3.64 5.86 -10.42
C MET A 111 -2.87 5.78 -11.76
N SER A 112 -2.28 4.64 -12.14
CA SER A 112 -1.73 4.42 -13.49
C SER A 112 -2.81 4.52 -14.58
N GLU A 113 -2.53 5.24 -15.66
CA GLU A 113 -3.44 5.43 -16.80
C GLU A 113 -3.87 4.10 -17.45
N GLU A 114 -2.97 3.11 -17.42
CA GLU A 114 -3.15 1.79 -18.05
C GLU A 114 -3.99 0.83 -17.17
N SER A 115 -4.27 1.18 -15.91
CA SER A 115 -4.99 0.31 -14.98
C SER A 115 -6.16 1.03 -14.35
N GLN A 116 -7.34 0.87 -14.92
CA GLN A 116 -8.56 1.12 -14.15
C GLN A 116 -8.62 0.15 -12.96
N PRO A 117 -9.21 0.55 -11.82
CA PRO A 117 -9.41 -0.37 -10.71
C PRO A 117 -10.38 -1.45 -11.19
N ASP A 118 -9.95 -2.71 -11.19
CA ASP A 118 -10.86 -3.81 -11.50
C ASP A 118 -11.95 -3.91 -10.43
N GLY A 119 -13.14 -4.39 -10.83
CA GLY A 119 -14.29 -4.48 -9.94
C GLY A 119 -14.03 -5.32 -8.69
N VAL A 120 -13.13 -6.30 -8.76
CA VAL A 120 -12.81 -7.17 -7.63
C VAL A 120 -12.07 -6.40 -6.54
N TRP A 121 -11.07 -5.59 -6.90
CA TRP A 121 -10.37 -4.72 -5.95
C TRP A 121 -11.25 -3.63 -5.39
N LEU A 122 -12.15 -3.05 -6.20
CA LEU A 122 -13.14 -2.08 -5.69
C LEU A 122 -14.02 -2.71 -4.61
N SER A 123 -14.59 -3.89 -4.85
CA SER A 123 -15.41 -4.58 -3.86
C SER A 123 -14.63 -4.92 -2.58
N ARG A 124 -13.35 -5.28 -2.68
CA ARG A 124 -12.48 -5.52 -1.51
C ARG A 124 -12.30 -4.26 -0.66
N ILE A 125 -12.04 -3.12 -1.30
CA ILE A 125 -11.83 -1.84 -0.62
C ILE A 125 -13.12 -1.34 0.04
N GLU A 126 -14.24 -1.45 -0.67
CA GLU A 126 -15.56 -1.10 -0.12
C GLU A 126 -15.93 -1.99 1.07
N ALA A 127 -15.74 -3.31 0.97
CA ALA A 127 -16.02 -4.22 2.07
C ALA A 127 -15.17 -3.90 3.32
N ALA A 128 -13.88 -3.60 3.15
CA ALA A 128 -13.02 -3.21 4.26
C ALA A 128 -13.44 -1.87 4.89
N GLN A 129 -13.77 -0.88 4.06
CA GLN A 129 -14.25 0.43 4.52
C GLN A 129 -15.58 0.31 5.28
N MET A 130 -16.50 -0.54 4.82
CA MET A 130 -17.78 -0.81 5.50
C MET A 130 -17.58 -1.57 6.81
N ALA A 131 -16.63 -2.51 6.87
CA ALA A 131 -16.33 -3.27 8.08
C ALA A 131 -15.63 -2.40 9.16
N GLN A 132 -14.85 -1.40 8.74
CA GLN A 132 -14.12 -0.50 9.64
C GLN A 132 -14.35 0.97 9.25
N PRO A 133 -15.58 1.49 9.42
CA PRO A 133 -15.94 2.82 8.94
C PRO A 133 -15.28 3.95 9.72
N GLY A 134 -14.59 3.67 10.83
CA GLY A 134 -13.80 4.63 11.60
C GLY A 134 -12.31 4.67 11.23
N ASP A 135 -11.86 3.82 10.31
CA ASP A 135 -10.45 3.76 9.94
C ASP A 135 -10.09 4.83 8.88
N PRO A 136 -9.22 5.80 9.20
CA PRO A 136 -8.94 6.91 8.31
C PRO A 136 -8.16 6.52 7.05
N LEU A 137 -7.36 5.45 7.10
CA LEU A 137 -6.60 5.00 5.93
C LEU A 137 -7.52 4.34 4.89
N LEU A 138 -8.52 3.58 5.36
CA LEU A 138 -9.52 2.96 4.49
C LEU A 138 -10.47 4.00 3.88
N GLN A 139 -10.92 4.97 4.68
CA GLN A 139 -11.71 6.10 4.18
C GLN A 139 -10.94 6.91 3.14
N TYR A 140 -9.66 7.19 3.39
CA TYR A 140 -8.79 7.88 2.45
C TYR A 140 -8.70 7.12 1.12
N LEU A 141 -8.35 5.82 1.16
CA LEU A 141 -8.20 5.00 -0.04
C LEU A 141 -9.50 4.93 -0.85
N ALA A 142 -10.63 4.67 -0.19
CA ALA A 142 -11.93 4.65 -0.84
C ALA A 142 -12.29 6.03 -1.42
N GLY A 143 -11.97 7.11 -0.71
CA GLY A 143 -12.21 8.49 -1.13
C GLY A 143 -11.45 8.87 -2.40
N VAL A 144 -10.14 8.62 -2.45
CA VAL A 144 -9.32 8.93 -3.65
C VAL A 144 -9.70 8.07 -4.85
N LEU A 145 -10.12 6.82 -4.64
CA LEU A 145 -10.67 6.00 -5.71
C LEU A 145 -12.02 6.50 -6.21
N CYS A 146 -12.88 7.01 -5.32
CA CYS A 146 -14.13 7.64 -5.72
C CYS A 146 -13.89 8.91 -6.55
N VAL A 147 -12.85 9.72 -6.26
CA VAL A 147 -12.44 10.84 -7.11
C VAL A 147 -12.12 10.34 -8.52
N ARG A 148 -11.24 9.33 -8.63
CA ARG A 148 -10.85 8.75 -9.91
C ARG A 148 -12.02 8.18 -10.72
N LEU A 149 -13.03 7.62 -10.04
CA LEU A 149 -14.24 7.08 -10.65
C LEU A 149 -15.34 8.15 -10.87
N SER A 150 -15.05 9.43 -10.67
CA SER A 150 -16.01 10.54 -10.79
C SER A 150 -17.24 10.40 -9.86
N LEU A 151 -17.08 9.71 -8.73
CA LEU A 151 -18.10 9.54 -7.69
C LEU A 151 -18.00 10.67 -6.65
N TRP A 152 -18.17 11.91 -7.12
CA TRP A 152 -17.79 13.12 -6.40
C TRP A 152 -18.40 13.27 -4.99
N GLY A 153 -19.69 12.99 -4.82
CA GLY A 153 -20.37 13.10 -3.53
C GLY A 153 -19.85 12.10 -2.49
N LYS A 154 -19.63 10.85 -2.91
CA LYS A 154 -19.06 9.79 -2.05
C LYS A 154 -17.61 10.10 -1.72
N ALA A 155 -16.82 10.56 -2.70
CA ALA A 155 -15.45 10.98 -2.51
C ALA A 155 -15.33 12.08 -1.45
N GLN A 156 -16.14 13.14 -1.56
CA GLN A 156 -16.12 14.26 -0.62
C GLN A 156 -16.43 13.81 0.81
N ALA A 157 -17.48 12.99 0.99
CA ALA A 157 -17.88 12.52 2.30
C ALA A 157 -16.76 11.69 2.97
N LEU A 158 -16.15 10.76 2.22
CA LEU A 158 -15.07 9.91 2.70
C LEU A 158 -13.80 10.70 3.04
N LEU A 159 -13.36 11.59 2.13
CA LEU A 159 -12.15 12.39 2.34
C LEU A 159 -12.31 13.37 3.51
N ARG A 160 -13.48 14.02 3.64
CA ARG A 160 -13.76 14.93 4.76
C ARG A 160 -13.71 14.20 6.12
N GLN A 161 -14.12 12.93 6.17
CA GLN A 161 -14.04 12.11 7.38
C GLN A 161 -12.59 11.69 7.68
N ALA A 162 -11.82 11.33 6.64
CA ALA A 162 -10.47 10.82 6.79
C ALA A 162 -9.47 11.89 7.27
N ILE A 163 -9.48 13.07 6.62
CA ILE A 163 -8.51 14.15 6.81
C ILE A 163 -8.17 14.47 8.27
N PRO A 164 -9.13 14.72 9.19
CA PRO A 164 -8.79 15.08 10.57
C PRO A 164 -8.07 13.97 11.34
N MET A 165 -8.26 12.71 10.94
CA MET A 165 -7.72 11.52 11.59
C MET A 165 -6.44 10.99 10.95
N LEU A 166 -6.08 11.46 9.75
CA LEU A 166 -4.82 11.12 9.08
C LEU A 166 -3.62 11.71 9.84
N LYS A 167 -2.69 10.84 10.24
CA LYS A 167 -1.44 11.23 10.92
C LYS A 167 -0.30 11.46 9.93
N ASP A 168 -0.30 10.73 8.82
CA ASP A 168 0.67 10.88 7.75
C ASP A 168 0.47 12.19 6.97
N ALA A 169 1.52 13.01 6.91
CA ALA A 169 1.47 14.36 6.34
C ALA A 169 1.20 14.35 4.83
N ASP A 170 1.87 13.46 4.07
CA ASP A 170 1.67 13.41 2.62
C ASP A 170 0.27 12.90 2.25
N MET A 171 -0.26 11.90 2.96
CA MET A 171 -1.65 11.45 2.77
C MET A 171 -2.65 12.56 3.07
N LYS A 172 -2.43 13.31 4.16
CA LYS A 172 -3.27 14.47 4.48
C LYS A 172 -3.19 15.53 3.38
N ARG A 173 -1.99 15.83 2.87
CA ARG A 173 -1.79 16.75 1.73
C ARG A 173 -2.54 16.28 0.48
N ARG A 174 -2.40 15.00 0.10
CA ARG A 174 -3.09 14.39 -1.04
C ARG A 174 -4.61 14.44 -0.89
N ALA A 175 -5.13 14.14 0.30
CA ALA A 175 -6.54 14.22 0.59
C ALA A 175 -7.08 15.66 0.41
N TRP A 176 -6.31 16.67 0.82
CA TRP A 176 -6.67 18.08 0.58
C TRP A 176 -6.60 18.48 -0.88
N LEU A 177 -5.62 17.99 -1.64
CA LEU A 177 -5.56 18.22 -3.09
C LEU A 177 -6.79 17.61 -3.80
N ALA A 178 -7.17 16.39 -3.43
CA ALA A 178 -8.39 15.76 -3.93
C ALA A 178 -9.66 16.54 -3.53
N MET A 179 -9.72 17.11 -2.32
CA MET A 179 -10.81 18.00 -1.92
C MET A 179 -10.86 19.30 -2.73
N ALA A 180 -9.70 19.82 -3.14
CA ALA A 180 -9.63 20.99 -4.01
C ALA A 180 -10.19 20.68 -5.40
N GLU A 181 -9.75 19.57 -6.00
CA GLU A 181 -10.28 19.07 -7.29
C GLU A 181 -11.81 18.89 -7.25
N LEU A 182 -12.34 18.29 -6.17
CA LEU A 182 -13.78 18.17 -5.95
C LEU A 182 -14.51 19.51 -5.84
N ALA A 183 -13.85 20.56 -5.34
CA ALA A 183 -14.42 21.90 -5.26
C ALA A 183 -14.38 22.62 -6.62
N GLU A 184 -13.30 22.46 -7.38
CA GLU A 184 -13.18 22.99 -8.75
C GLU A 184 -14.26 22.42 -9.67
N HIS A 185 -14.50 21.11 -9.63
CA HIS A 185 -15.59 20.47 -10.38
C HIS A 185 -16.97 21.03 -10.06
N ARG A 186 -17.17 21.60 -8.87
CA ARG A 186 -18.43 22.22 -8.43
C ARG A 186 -18.44 23.74 -8.62
N LEU A 187 -17.41 24.30 -9.26
CA LEU A 187 -17.19 25.74 -9.42
C LEU A 187 -17.14 26.51 -8.08
N ASP A 188 -16.80 25.80 -7.00
CA ASP A 188 -16.62 26.36 -5.65
C ASP A 188 -15.20 26.88 -5.50
N THR A 189 -14.95 28.05 -6.10
CA THR A 189 -13.60 28.66 -6.14
C THR A 189 -13.03 28.94 -4.76
N LYS A 190 -13.89 29.33 -3.80
CA LYS A 190 -13.48 29.56 -2.41
C LYS A 190 -13.09 28.25 -1.74
N GLY A 191 -13.92 27.21 -1.88
CA GLY A 191 -13.62 25.88 -1.33
C GLY A 191 -12.32 25.29 -1.90
N ALA A 192 -12.06 25.46 -3.20
CA ALA A 192 -10.83 25.02 -3.83
C ALA A 192 -9.60 25.75 -3.25
N ALA A 193 -9.66 27.08 -3.14
CA ALA A 193 -8.58 27.88 -2.57
C ALA A 193 -8.28 27.52 -1.11
N ASP A 194 -9.33 27.31 -0.30
CA ASP A 194 -9.19 26.90 1.10
C ASP A 194 -8.55 25.50 1.21
N ALA A 195 -8.95 24.56 0.34
CA ALA A 195 -8.38 23.22 0.28
C ALA A 195 -6.90 23.21 -0.16
N TYR A 196 -6.53 23.99 -1.19
CA TYR A 196 -5.12 24.15 -1.59
C TYR A 196 -4.27 24.74 -0.47
N LYS A 197 -4.80 25.74 0.23
CA LYS A 197 -4.12 26.36 1.38
C LYS A 197 -3.94 25.35 2.52
N ALA A 198 -4.91 24.46 2.74
CA ALA A 198 -4.78 23.38 3.72
C ALA A 198 -3.76 22.33 3.28
N ALA A 199 -3.71 21.98 1.99
CA ALA A 199 -2.69 21.08 1.44
C ALA A 199 -1.27 21.64 1.62
N ALA A 200 -1.06 22.93 1.35
CA ALA A 200 0.24 23.59 1.51
C ALA A 200 0.74 23.65 2.96
N LYS A 201 -0.16 23.52 3.95
CA LYS A 201 0.15 23.53 5.39
C LYS A 201 0.31 22.14 6.00
N ALA A 202 -0.05 21.10 5.26
CA ALA A 202 0.00 19.71 5.70
C ALA A 202 1.38 19.09 5.45
#